data_AF-A0A8S9YQE0-F1
#
_entry.id   AF-A0A8S9YQE0-F1
#
_cell.length_a   1.000
_cell.length_b   1.000
_cell.length_c   1.000
_cell.angle_alpha   90.00
_cell.angle_beta   90.00
_cell.angle_gamma   90.00
#
_symmetry.space_group_name_H-M   'P 1'
#
loop_
_entity.id
_entity.type
_entity.pdbx_description
1 polymer ?
#
loop_
_entity_poly.entity_id
_entity_poly.type
_entity_poly.pdbx_seq_one_letter_code
_entity_poly.pdbx_strand_id
1 'polypeptide(L)'
;MWDGGSDAVENVSRVLLGVGENESTVVDSEGICESDINFDRALPGLHKYLGDDFVEVGGRTIFEPGTETRMFAFYRSGVILVPGQSLPLIAYGPYESKLLRRVNREKLPLIFLPGCLDHLSALDDLIGFVGTSADLMAIRFPDDEEDHTTHAIFVGRQRFLIKKMTRDES
;
A
#
# COMPACT_ATOMS: atom_id res chain seq x y z
N MET A 1 2.22 1.61 -52.77
CA MET A 1 1.30 2.76 -52.77
C MET A 1 -0.05 2.29 -52.26
N TRP A 2 -0.12 2.10 -50.94
CA TRP A 2 -1.30 1.68 -50.20
C TRP A 2 -1.46 2.76 -49.13
N ASP A 3 -2.56 3.51 -49.22
CA ASP A 3 -2.87 4.64 -48.34
C ASP A 3 -3.53 4.15 -47.05
N GLY A 4 -2.99 4.66 -45.94
CA GLY A 4 -3.71 5.38 -44.87
C GLY A 4 -4.93 4.75 -44.19
N GLY A 5 -4.86 4.67 -42.85
CA GLY A 5 -6.06 4.80 -42.01
C GLY A 5 -5.94 4.17 -40.62
N SER A 6 -5.50 4.98 -39.66
CA SER A 6 -5.46 4.71 -38.22
C SER A 6 -6.86 4.54 -37.61
N ASP A 7 -7.01 3.65 -36.64
CA ASP A 7 -7.49 3.91 -35.26
C ASP A 7 -8.38 2.81 -34.66
N ALA A 8 -8.27 2.74 -33.33
CA ALA A 8 -9.13 2.10 -32.35
C ALA A 8 -8.92 0.60 -32.08
N VAL A 9 -7.98 0.37 -31.16
CA VAL A 9 -8.23 -0.41 -29.93
C VAL A 9 -9.70 -0.38 -29.49
N GLU A 10 -10.31 -1.55 -29.23
CA GLU A 10 -10.86 -1.88 -27.91
C GLU A 10 -11.62 -3.23 -27.87
N ASN A 11 -11.37 -3.92 -26.76
CA ASN A 11 -12.30 -4.73 -25.97
C ASN A 11 -12.83 -6.05 -26.59
N VAL A 12 -12.21 -7.19 -26.27
CA VAL A 12 -12.25 -7.94 -24.99
C VAL A 12 -13.62 -8.60 -24.75
N SER A 13 -13.59 -9.93 -24.81
CA SER A 13 -14.48 -10.87 -24.12
C SER A 13 -15.94 -10.97 -24.61
N ARG A 14 -16.10 -11.57 -25.79
CA ARG A 14 -17.30 -12.36 -26.14
C ARG A 14 -17.13 -13.81 -25.67
N VAL A 15 -17.49 -14.10 -24.43
CA VAL A 15 -17.94 -15.45 -24.05
C VAL A 15 -18.99 -15.29 -22.96
N LEU A 16 -20.25 -15.54 -23.31
CA LEU A 16 -21.28 -16.20 -22.50
C LEU A 16 -22.52 -16.38 -23.41
N LEU A 17 -22.64 -17.58 -23.97
CA LEU A 17 -23.82 -18.02 -24.71
C LEU A 17 -24.87 -18.51 -23.71
N GLY A 18 -26.03 -17.86 -23.70
CA GLY A 18 -27.26 -18.31 -23.06
C GLY A 18 -28.43 -17.76 -23.86
N VAL A 19 -29.07 -18.63 -24.66
CA VAL A 19 -30.15 -18.29 -25.58
C VAL A 19 -31.46 -18.09 -24.80
N GLY A 20 -32.08 -16.93 -24.96
CA GLY A 20 -33.44 -16.61 -24.54
C GLY A 20 -33.97 -15.47 -25.41
N GLU A 21 -35.10 -15.68 -26.07
CA GLU A 21 -35.63 -14.86 -27.16
C GLU A 21 -36.37 -13.61 -26.64
N ASN A 22 -35.89 -12.43 -27.08
CA ASN A 22 -36.56 -11.14 -27.32
C ASN A 22 -37.62 -10.60 -26.33
N GLU A 23 -37.19 -9.67 -25.47
CA GLU A 23 -37.80 -8.33 -25.39
C GLU A 23 -36.68 -7.32 -25.14
N SER A 24 -36.32 -6.56 -26.19
CA SER A 24 -35.33 -5.49 -26.11
C SER A 24 -35.96 -4.33 -25.35
N THR A 25 -36.05 -4.42 -24.03
CA THR A 25 -36.17 -3.22 -23.21
C THR A 25 -34.91 -2.43 -23.46
N VAL A 26 -35.07 -1.28 -24.11
CA VAL A 26 -34.05 -0.24 -24.14
C VAL A 26 -33.91 0.16 -22.68
N VAL A 27 -33.00 -0.49 -21.96
CA VAL A 27 -32.56 -0.01 -20.67
C VAL A 27 -31.80 1.25 -21.03
N ASP A 28 -32.52 2.37 -20.99
CA ASP A 28 -31.93 3.69 -21.00
C ASP A 28 -30.87 3.62 -19.91
N SER A 29 -29.60 3.66 -20.32
CA SER A 29 -28.47 3.61 -19.39
C SER A 29 -28.44 4.97 -18.72
N GLU A 30 -29.40 5.22 -17.83
CA GLU A 30 -29.38 6.36 -16.93
C GLU A 30 -28.05 6.27 -16.19
N GLY A 31 -27.13 7.18 -16.56
CA GLY A 31 -25.83 7.24 -15.93
C GLY A 31 -26.05 7.42 -14.43
N ILE A 32 -25.42 6.56 -13.63
CA ILE A 32 -25.48 6.61 -12.17
C ILE A 32 -25.14 8.04 -11.74
N CYS A 33 -26.12 8.76 -11.19
CA CYS A 33 -25.91 10.12 -10.72
C CYS A 33 -25.31 10.10 -9.31
N GLU A 34 -24.66 11.20 -8.89
CA GLU A 34 -24.04 11.24 -7.56
C GLU A 34 -25.04 10.99 -6.42
N SER A 35 -26.32 11.35 -6.64
CA SER A 35 -27.43 11.10 -5.72
C SER A 35 -27.88 9.63 -5.63
N ASP A 36 -27.50 8.78 -6.59
CA ASP A 36 -27.79 7.33 -6.54
C ASP A 36 -26.83 6.58 -5.60
N ILE A 37 -25.75 7.23 -5.16
CA ILE A 37 -24.71 6.64 -4.32
C ILE A 37 -25.08 6.83 -2.85
N ASN A 38 -25.56 5.74 -2.23
CA ASN A 38 -26.03 5.71 -0.85
C ASN A 38 -24.99 5.21 0.18
N PHE A 39 -23.81 4.78 -0.27
CA PHE A 39 -22.76 4.29 0.61
C PHE A 39 -21.80 5.43 1.02
N ASP A 40 -21.25 5.30 2.22
CA ASP A 40 -20.23 6.23 2.72
C ASP A 40 -18.89 5.97 2.02
N ARG A 41 -18.48 6.91 1.18
CA ARG A 41 -17.19 6.86 0.45
C ARG A 41 -15.97 7.02 1.37
N ALA A 42 -16.15 7.54 2.59
CA ALA A 42 -15.05 7.71 3.54
C ALA A 42 -14.73 6.41 4.30
N LEU A 43 -15.69 5.50 4.41
CA LEU A 43 -15.57 4.27 5.22
C LEU A 43 -14.39 3.38 4.83
N PRO A 44 -14.07 3.14 3.53
CA PRO A 44 -12.91 2.33 3.15
C PRO A 44 -11.57 2.95 3.61
N GLY A 45 -11.48 4.29 3.64
CA GLY A 45 -10.29 5.00 4.08
C GLY A 45 -10.03 4.91 5.59
N LEU A 46 -11.05 4.51 6.37
CA LEU A 46 -10.91 4.28 7.81
C LEU A 46 -10.31 2.91 8.15
N HIS A 47 -10.18 2.01 7.18
CA HIS A 47 -9.61 0.67 7.37
C HIS A 47 -10.23 -0.14 8.53
N LYS A 48 -11.53 0.05 8.82
CA LYS A 48 -12.24 -0.63 9.94
C LYS A 48 -12.20 -2.16 9.90
N TYR A 49 -11.98 -2.74 8.72
CA TYR A 49 -11.78 -4.19 8.57
C TYR A 49 -10.53 -4.73 9.31
N LEU A 50 -9.65 -3.86 9.79
CA LEU A 50 -8.48 -4.23 10.61
C LEU A 50 -8.79 -4.35 12.12
N GLY A 51 -10.01 -4.01 12.54
CA GLY A 51 -10.48 -3.99 13.93
C GLY A 51 -10.63 -2.58 14.49
N ASP A 52 -11.26 -2.48 15.67
CA ASP A 52 -11.76 -1.21 16.23
C ASP A 52 -10.87 -0.57 17.31
N ASP A 53 -9.69 -1.15 17.61
CA ASP A 53 -8.84 -0.75 18.74
C ASP A 53 -7.46 -0.21 18.31
N PHE A 54 -7.44 0.69 17.32
CA PHE A 54 -6.20 1.33 16.91
C PHE A 54 -5.80 2.46 17.85
N VAL A 55 -4.55 2.45 18.28
CA VAL A 55 -3.94 3.59 18.96
C VAL A 55 -3.37 4.52 17.91
N GLU A 56 -3.87 5.75 17.85
CA GLU A 56 -3.33 6.78 16.97
C GLU A 56 -1.90 7.15 17.40
N VAL A 57 -0.99 7.05 16.45
CA VAL A 57 0.40 7.44 16.59
C VAL A 57 0.55 8.80 15.91
N GLY A 58 0.57 9.86 16.72
CA GLY A 58 0.88 11.20 16.24
C GLY A 58 2.35 11.31 15.84
N GLY A 59 2.62 12.15 14.84
CA GLY A 59 3.98 12.47 14.42
C GLY A 59 4.06 12.77 12.94
N ARG A 60 4.93 13.70 12.58
CA ARG A 60 5.30 13.94 11.20
C ARG A 60 6.80 14.20 11.16
N THR A 61 7.53 13.33 10.49
CA THR A 61 8.97 13.53 10.30
C THR A 61 9.22 14.05 8.89
N ILE A 62 9.79 15.25 8.80
CA ILE A 62 10.18 15.87 7.53
C ILE A 62 11.69 16.05 7.55
N PHE A 63 12.34 15.61 6.50
CA PHE A 63 13.77 15.77 6.29
C PHE A 63 14.05 16.88 5.29
N GLU A 64 15.10 17.65 5.54
CA GLU A 64 15.59 18.65 4.61
C GLU A 64 16.20 18.00 3.36
N PRO A 65 16.09 18.61 2.17
CA PRO A 65 16.69 18.09 0.96
C PRO A 65 18.21 17.85 1.11
N GLY A 66 18.68 16.69 0.64
CA GLY A 66 20.09 16.30 0.75
C GLY A 66 20.51 15.72 2.11
N THR A 67 19.60 15.67 3.09
CA THR A 67 19.86 15.02 4.38
C THR A 67 20.12 13.53 4.20
N GLU A 68 21.21 13.04 4.77
CA GLU A 68 21.45 11.62 4.96
C GLU A 68 20.99 11.21 6.36
N THR A 69 20.16 10.17 6.44
CA THR A 69 19.64 9.68 7.71
C THR A 69 19.56 8.16 7.71
N ARG A 70 19.57 7.58 8.91
CA ARG A 70 19.36 6.14 9.12
C ARG A 70 17.91 5.91 9.50
N MET A 71 17.28 4.95 8.85
CA MET A 71 15.90 4.55 9.09
C MET A 71 15.85 3.05 9.25
N PHE A 72 14.85 2.57 9.99
CA PHE A 72 14.49 1.16 9.87
C PHE A 72 13.97 0.89 8.47
N ALA A 73 14.26 -0.28 7.92
CA ALA A 73 13.84 -0.63 6.57
C ALA A 73 12.81 -1.76 6.61
N PHE A 74 11.76 -1.63 5.79
CA PHE A 74 10.75 -2.66 5.59
C PHE A 74 10.71 -3.06 4.12
N TYR A 75 10.75 -4.37 3.86
CA TYR A 75 10.64 -4.95 2.53
C TYR A 75 9.50 -5.95 2.48
N ARG A 76 8.61 -5.81 1.48
CA ARG A 76 7.62 -6.81 1.13
C ARG A 76 7.53 -6.90 -0.39
N SER A 77 7.64 -8.11 -0.91
CA SER A 77 7.55 -8.35 -2.36
C SER A 77 6.20 -7.86 -2.89
N GLY A 78 6.21 -7.22 -4.07
CA GLY A 78 5.04 -6.65 -4.72
C GLY A 78 4.53 -5.33 -4.12
N VAL A 79 5.15 -4.81 -3.06
CA VAL A 79 4.71 -3.56 -2.42
C VAL A 79 5.65 -2.42 -2.78
N ILE A 80 5.12 -1.36 -3.36
CA ILE A 80 5.80 -0.09 -3.57
C ILE A 80 4.93 1.01 -2.96
N LEU A 81 5.48 1.68 -1.94
CA LEU A 81 4.78 2.80 -1.31
C LEU A 81 5.13 4.10 -2.02
N VAL A 82 4.12 4.92 -2.33
CA VAL A 82 4.33 6.28 -2.86
C VAL A 82 3.96 7.35 -1.82
N PRO A 83 4.56 8.55 -1.89
CA PRO A 83 4.16 9.69 -1.06
C PRO A 83 2.66 9.97 -1.10
N GLY A 84 2.05 10.17 0.07
CA GLY A 84 0.62 10.44 0.25
C GLY A 84 -0.27 9.19 0.35
N GLN A 85 0.23 8.02 -0.03
CA GLN A 85 -0.54 6.78 0.05
C GLN A 85 -0.62 6.26 1.48
N SER A 86 -1.83 5.84 1.90
CA SER A 86 -2.05 5.04 3.10
C SER A 86 -1.77 3.57 2.82
N LEU A 87 -0.96 2.93 3.68
CA LEU A 87 -0.64 1.52 3.61
C LEU A 87 -1.07 0.82 4.91
N PRO A 88 -2.21 0.11 4.89
CA PRO A 88 -2.57 -0.82 5.95
C PRO A 88 -1.64 -2.04 5.89
N LEU A 89 -1.05 -2.39 7.02
CA LEU A 89 -0.08 -3.48 7.15
C LEU A 89 -0.51 -4.44 8.25
N ILE A 90 -0.64 -5.71 7.89
CA ILE A 90 -0.76 -6.83 8.82
C ILE A 90 0.62 -7.48 8.90
N ALA A 91 1.18 -7.58 10.10
CA ALA A 91 2.50 -8.17 10.30
C ALA A 91 2.48 -9.68 10.04
N TYR A 92 3.35 -10.15 9.15
CA TYR A 92 3.59 -11.57 8.92
C TYR A 92 4.70 -12.06 9.86
N GLY A 93 4.29 -12.74 10.92
CA GLY A 93 5.20 -13.42 11.84
C GLY A 93 5.96 -12.50 12.81
N PRO A 94 6.96 -13.06 13.52
CA PRO A 94 7.56 -12.40 14.68
C PRO A 94 8.52 -11.26 14.30
N TYR A 95 9.18 -11.32 13.13
CA TYR A 95 10.15 -10.30 12.71
C TYR A 95 9.47 -8.96 12.40
N GLU A 96 8.42 -8.98 11.58
CA GLU A 96 7.64 -7.79 11.27
C GLU A 96 6.98 -7.24 12.54
N SER A 97 6.42 -8.10 13.38
CA SER A 97 5.79 -7.68 14.64
C SER A 97 6.80 -7.01 15.59
N LYS A 98 8.03 -7.52 15.69
CA LYS A 98 9.11 -6.90 16.47
C LYS A 98 9.52 -5.56 15.89
N LEU A 99 9.64 -5.46 14.57
CA LEU A 99 9.97 -4.21 13.88
C LEU A 99 8.91 -3.14 14.16
N LEU A 100 7.62 -3.46 14.00
CA LEU A 100 6.53 -2.52 14.27
C LEU A 100 6.49 -2.06 15.72
N ARG A 101 6.70 -2.98 16.68
CA ARG A 101 6.86 -2.63 18.10
C ARG A 101 8.02 -1.66 18.31
N ARG A 102 9.15 -1.90 17.65
CA ARG A 102 10.35 -1.06 17.77
C ARG A 102 10.14 0.33 17.17
N VAL A 103 9.55 0.41 15.97
CA VAL A 103 9.18 1.68 15.32
C VAL A 103 8.24 2.48 16.21
N ASN A 104 7.22 1.84 16.80
CA ASN A 104 6.30 2.52 17.69
C ASN A 104 6.98 3.00 18.99
N ARG A 105 7.89 2.19 19.56
CA ARG A 105 8.60 2.53 20.81
C ARG A 105 9.62 3.65 20.62
N GLU A 106 10.43 3.55 19.57
CA GLU A 106 11.56 4.47 19.32
C GLU A 106 11.13 5.72 18.56
N LYS A 107 9.89 5.73 18.02
CA LYS A 107 9.35 6.81 17.18
C LYS A 107 10.28 7.17 16.03
N LEU A 108 11.03 6.18 15.55
CA LEU A 108 11.99 6.35 14.47
C LEU A 108 11.29 6.20 13.11
N PRO A 109 11.75 6.96 12.10
CA PRO A 109 11.23 6.88 10.74
C PRO A 109 11.48 5.47 10.16
N LEU A 110 10.48 4.96 9.43
CA LEU A 110 10.57 3.73 8.67
C LEU A 110 10.68 4.06 7.18
N ILE A 111 11.53 3.36 6.44
CA ILE A 111 11.57 3.40 4.97
C ILE A 111 11.01 2.11 4.39
N PHE A 112 10.07 2.25 3.45
CA PHE A 112 9.59 1.17 2.62
C PHE A 112 10.48 1.03 1.39
N LEU A 113 11.06 -0.14 1.25
CA LEU A 113 11.92 -0.52 0.15
C LEU A 113 11.06 -0.96 -1.05
N PRO A 114 11.48 -0.68 -2.29
CA PRO A 114 10.68 -1.03 -3.46
C PRO A 114 10.62 -2.54 -3.68
N GLY A 115 9.43 -3.12 -3.54
CA GLY A 115 9.13 -4.53 -3.77
C GLY A 115 8.98 -4.92 -5.24
N CYS A 116 9.60 -4.21 -6.18
CA CYS A 116 9.44 -4.43 -7.62
C CYS A 116 10.32 -5.55 -8.21
N LEU A 117 11.18 -6.16 -7.40
CA LEU A 117 12.17 -7.13 -7.85
C LEU A 117 11.69 -8.55 -7.53
N ASP A 118 11.40 -9.33 -8.58
CA ASP A 118 10.95 -10.72 -8.47
C ASP A 118 12.06 -11.67 -7.98
N HIS A 119 13.33 -11.28 -8.16
CA HIS A 119 14.51 -12.11 -7.85
C HIS A 119 15.53 -11.34 -7.00
N LEU A 120 15.10 -10.85 -5.84
CA LEU A 120 16.00 -10.28 -4.84
C LEU A 120 16.86 -11.37 -4.20
N SER A 121 18.17 -11.38 -4.52
CA SER A 121 19.13 -12.33 -3.95
C SER A 121 19.67 -11.81 -2.62
N ALA A 122 19.90 -10.50 -2.53
CA ALA A 122 20.28 -9.81 -1.31
C ALA A 122 19.59 -8.45 -1.22
N LEU A 123 19.34 -7.97 0.00
CA LEU A 123 18.81 -6.60 0.19
C LEU A 123 19.76 -5.53 -0.36
N ASP A 124 21.06 -5.82 -0.44
CA ASP A 124 22.06 -4.91 -1.02
C ASP A 124 21.84 -4.63 -2.51
N ASP A 125 21.09 -5.48 -3.22
CA ASP A 125 20.69 -5.24 -4.62
C ASP A 125 19.78 -4.01 -4.76
N LEU A 126 19.19 -3.53 -3.65
CA LEU A 126 18.37 -2.32 -3.59
C LEU A 126 19.19 -1.03 -3.44
N ILE A 127 20.53 -1.12 -3.33
CA ILE A 127 21.37 0.07 -3.31
C ILE A 127 21.25 0.80 -4.66
N GLY A 128 21.05 2.12 -4.61
CA GLY A 128 20.78 2.95 -5.78
C GLY A 128 19.30 3.05 -6.16
N PHE A 129 18.42 2.26 -5.55
CA PHE A 129 16.97 2.39 -5.73
C PHE A 129 16.38 3.48 -4.82
N VAL A 130 15.15 3.87 -5.13
CA VAL A 130 14.38 4.83 -4.35
C VAL A 130 13.39 4.11 -3.47
N GLY A 131 13.49 4.34 -2.15
CA GLY A 131 12.47 3.95 -1.18
C GLY A 131 11.64 5.15 -0.74
N THR A 132 10.56 4.88 -0.01
CA THR A 132 9.65 5.91 0.50
C THR A 132 9.61 5.85 2.02
N SER A 133 9.93 6.96 2.69
CA SER A 133 9.72 7.07 4.14
C SER A 133 8.23 7.04 4.47
N ALA A 134 7.89 6.51 5.63
CA ALA A 134 6.51 6.42 6.07
C ALA A 134 6.39 6.73 7.56
N ASP A 135 5.36 7.50 7.87
CA ASP A 135 4.97 7.75 9.25
C ASP A 135 3.97 6.69 9.69
N LEU A 136 4.19 6.14 10.89
CA LEU A 136 3.21 5.28 11.55
C LEU A 136 2.06 6.17 12.04
N MET A 137 0.86 5.97 11.51
CA MET A 137 -0.33 6.74 11.84
C MET A 137 -1.16 6.09 12.94
N ALA A 138 -1.25 4.76 12.92
CA ALA A 138 -2.01 4.01 13.91
C ALA A 138 -1.44 2.60 14.06
N ILE A 139 -1.50 2.04 15.26
CA ILE A 139 -1.07 0.67 15.52
C ILE A 139 -1.99 -0.03 16.52
N ARG A 140 -2.24 -1.31 16.29
CA ARG A 140 -2.97 -2.21 17.18
C ARG A 140 -2.07 -3.41 17.49
N PHE A 141 -1.98 -3.74 18.77
CA PHE A 141 -1.34 -4.96 19.23
C PHE A 141 -2.39 -6.01 19.57
N PRO A 142 -2.05 -7.30 19.44
CA PRO A 142 -2.90 -8.39 19.91
C PRO A 142 -3.13 -8.31 21.43
N ASP A 143 -4.38 -8.55 21.86
CA ASP A 143 -4.69 -8.91 23.25
C ASP A 143 -4.56 -10.44 23.37
N ASP A 144 -3.84 -10.91 24.40
CA ASP A 144 -3.01 -12.13 24.45
C ASP A 144 -3.67 -13.53 24.23
N GLU A 145 -4.86 -13.69 23.64
CA GLU A 145 -5.56 -15.00 23.68
C GLU A 145 -5.95 -15.65 22.34
N GLU A 146 -5.74 -15.04 21.15
CA GLU A 146 -6.04 -15.75 19.89
C GLU A 146 -5.30 -15.17 18.66
N ASP A 147 -4.14 -15.73 18.28
CA ASP A 147 -3.50 -15.57 16.95
C ASP A 147 -3.53 -14.16 16.31
N HIS A 148 -3.46 -13.11 17.13
CA HIS A 148 -3.64 -11.76 16.63
C HIS A 148 -2.29 -11.23 16.11
N THR A 149 -2.26 -10.88 14.83
CA THR A 149 -1.14 -10.21 14.18
C THR A 149 -1.15 -8.72 14.51
N THR A 150 0.03 -8.11 14.70
CA THR A 150 0.11 -6.65 14.85
C THR A 150 -0.40 -5.97 13.58
N HIS A 151 -1.33 -5.02 13.72
CA HIS A 151 -1.83 -4.23 12.60
C HIS A 151 -1.31 -2.80 12.71
N ALA A 152 -0.90 -2.22 11.59
CA ALA A 152 -0.40 -0.86 11.54
C ALA A 152 -0.90 -0.15 10.28
N ILE A 153 -1.10 1.16 10.37
CA ILE A 153 -1.42 2.01 9.22
C ILE A 153 -0.28 2.99 9.07
N PHE A 154 0.33 3.00 7.88
CA PHE A 154 1.41 3.90 7.52
C PHE A 154 0.95 4.90 6.46
N VAL A 155 1.57 6.07 6.41
CA VAL A 155 1.40 7.01 5.30
C VAL A 155 2.75 7.36 4.70
N GLY A 156 2.90 7.15 3.39
CA GLY A 156 4.11 7.50 2.65
C GLY A 156 4.36 9.01 2.63
N ARG A 157 5.62 9.44 2.77
CA ARG A 157 6.00 10.85 2.92
C ARG A 157 7.01 11.33 1.88
N GLN A 158 8.28 10.93 2.01
CA GLN A 158 9.38 11.45 1.20
C GLN A 158 10.13 10.31 0.52
N ARG A 159 10.69 10.60 -0.65
CA ARG A 159 11.51 9.65 -1.42
C ARG A 159 12.97 9.76 -1.00
N PHE A 160 13.61 8.62 -0.78
CA PHE A 160 15.02 8.54 -0.40
C PHE A 160 15.77 7.60 -1.34
N LEU A 161 16.96 8.04 -1.76
CA LEU A 161 17.91 7.17 -2.43
C LEU A 161 18.59 6.25 -1.41
N ILE A 162 18.53 4.95 -1.63
CA ILE A 162 19.15 3.96 -0.76
C ILE A 162 20.66 3.95 -1.06
N LYS A 163 21.46 4.46 -0.12
CA LYS A 163 22.93 4.49 -0.26
C LYS A 163 23.63 3.29 0.35
N LYS A 164 23.10 2.77 1.46
CA LYS A 164 23.72 1.68 2.22
C LYS A 164 22.65 0.92 2.99
N MET A 165 22.85 -0.39 3.11
CA MET A 165 22.10 -1.26 3.98
C MET A 165 22.98 -1.85 5.07
N THR A 166 22.40 -2.00 6.26
CA THR A 166 23.02 -2.67 7.39
C THR A 166 21.97 -3.54 8.04
N ARG A 167 22.28 -4.80 8.30
CA ARG A 167 21.44 -5.66 9.13
C ARG A 167 21.74 -5.34 10.59
N ASP A 168 20.69 -5.22 11.39
CA ASP A 168 20.84 -5.10 12.83
C ASP A 168 21.15 -6.51 13.35
N GLU A 169 22.40 -6.77 13.68
CA GLU A 169 22.79 -7.99 14.39
C GLU A 169 22.27 -7.84 15.82
N SER A 170 21.21 -8.60 16.14
CA SER A 170 20.63 -8.62 17.49
C SER A 170 21.60 -9.18 18.52
#